data_AF-A0A4V5NEH0-F1
#
_entry.id   AF-A0A4V5NEH0-F1
#
_cell.length_a   1.000
_cell.length_b   1.000
_cell.length_c   1.000
_cell.angle_alpha   90.00
_cell.angle_beta   90.00
_cell.angle_gamma   90.00
#
_symmetry.space_group_name_H-M   'P 1'
#
loop_
_entity.id
_entity.type
_entity.pdbx_description
1 polymer ?
#
loop_
_entity_poly.entity_id
_entity_poly.type
_entity_poly.pdbx_seq_one_letter_code
_entity_poly.pdbx_strand_id
1 'polypeptide(L)'
;MAILGLQLGCGSFALVMAMASAYVSDCTSEKQRAVQIGRIHGAMFIGISVGPLLSSWLSTVGGRRGSLLVFYMCLTMRTISLAYLRLVPESLPRETLSFRQLVGTFLRTKPVERPTTTLLSEHCKRMSPFSWIDRLVPLAYPNSISLRSNVILLLAINIVVYGGVLGSMDVLILYPQMLYKWGNVENNLFMSLVNAFRAAVSTLALPVMVKTFRNDVHSTTSYPEYTRTPVGAQPLDRALIRTAVLLELAGYVGYAVAPNGIVFTLCGALAAFGGIGLATTEAALTKHINSERIGELMGGLGFLQALMRIVAPTVVNLVYAATVEVMPQIAFLGIAMLLGFGALLTLFLKVSV
;
A
#
# COMPACT_ATOMS: atom_id res chain seq x y z
N MET A 1 -17.57 -9.68 16.28
CA MET A 1 -18.74 -9.44 15.41
C MET A 1 -18.59 -8.16 14.56
N ALA A 2 -18.16 -7.02 15.11
CA ALA A 2 -17.91 -5.79 14.32
C ALA A 2 -16.80 -5.92 13.26
N ILE A 3 -15.74 -6.69 13.56
CA ILE A 3 -14.64 -6.98 12.61
C ILE A 3 -15.12 -7.81 11.41
N LEU A 4 -16.07 -8.72 11.62
CA LEU A 4 -16.67 -9.52 10.55
C LEU A 4 -17.60 -8.67 9.66
N GLY A 5 -18.37 -7.75 10.24
CA GLY A 5 -19.26 -6.85 9.50
C GLY A 5 -18.51 -5.88 8.58
N LEU A 6 -17.35 -5.37 9.03
CA LEU A 6 -16.50 -4.48 8.21
C LEU A 6 -15.74 -5.23 7.10
N GLN A 7 -15.56 -6.54 7.25
CA GLN A 7 -14.84 -7.38 6.29
C GLN A 7 -15.68 -7.76 5.05
N LEU A 8 -16.99 -7.59 5.07
CA LEU A 8 -17.86 -7.93 3.93
C LEU A 8 -18.21 -6.73 3.02
N GLY A 9 -18.13 -5.49 3.50
CA GLY A 9 -18.44 -4.30 2.70
C GLY A 9 -17.18 -3.53 2.29
N CYS A 10 -16.65 -3.77 1.08
CA CYS A 10 -15.62 -2.96 0.39
C CYS A 10 -14.25 -2.69 1.06
N GLY A 11 -14.03 -2.98 2.35
CA GLY A 11 -12.80 -2.62 3.08
C GLY A 11 -11.84 -3.76 3.42
N SER A 12 -12.17 -5.00 3.07
CA SER A 12 -11.48 -6.19 3.61
C SER A 12 -10.00 -6.27 3.27
N PHE A 13 -9.63 -5.89 2.05
CA PHE A 13 -8.25 -5.91 1.60
C PHE A 13 -7.41 -4.82 2.27
N ALA A 14 -7.86 -3.56 2.22
CA ALA A 14 -7.15 -2.44 2.82
C ALA A 14 -7.01 -2.60 4.34
N LEU A 15 -8.05 -3.11 5.01
CA LEU A 15 -8.01 -3.44 6.42
C LEU A 15 -7.00 -4.55 6.74
N VAL A 16 -7.00 -5.65 5.96
CA VAL A 16 -6.03 -6.74 6.16
C VAL A 16 -4.60 -6.24 5.94
N MET A 17 -4.36 -5.43 4.92
CA MET A 17 -3.03 -4.84 4.68
C MET A 17 -2.62 -3.88 5.80
N ALA A 18 -3.50 -2.98 6.23
CA ALA A 18 -3.22 -2.05 7.33
C ALA A 18 -2.92 -2.79 8.64
N MET A 19 -3.69 -3.84 8.97
CA MET A 19 -3.45 -4.66 10.15
C MET A 19 -2.17 -5.49 10.04
N ALA A 20 -1.86 -6.04 8.87
CA ALA A 20 -0.62 -6.77 8.64
C ALA A 20 0.61 -5.85 8.75
N SER A 21 0.56 -4.66 8.13
CA SER A 21 1.63 -3.66 8.21
C SER A 21 1.81 -3.11 9.63
N ALA A 22 0.74 -2.93 10.40
CA ALA A 22 0.80 -2.58 11.81
C ALA A 22 1.48 -3.70 12.63
N TYR A 23 0.98 -4.94 12.51
CA TYR A 23 1.54 -6.11 13.21
C TYR A 23 3.03 -6.32 12.91
N VAL A 24 3.42 -6.21 11.64
CA VAL A 24 4.83 -6.31 11.24
C VAL A 24 5.65 -5.16 11.81
N SER A 25 5.09 -3.96 11.91
CA SER A 25 5.79 -2.82 12.48
C SER A 25 6.03 -2.96 13.99
N ASP A 26 5.12 -3.63 14.70
CA ASP A 26 5.24 -3.94 16.14
C ASP A 26 6.31 -5.01 16.40
N CYS A 27 6.35 -6.06 15.56
CA CYS A 27 7.26 -7.20 15.74
C CYS A 27 8.64 -7.02 15.10
N THR A 28 8.88 -5.94 14.33
CA THR A 28 10.10 -5.76 13.54
C THR A 28 10.86 -4.51 13.93
N SER A 29 12.18 -4.66 14.09
CA SER A 29 13.10 -3.53 14.27
C SER A 29 13.06 -2.53 13.10
N GLU A 30 13.24 -1.24 13.38
CA GLU A 30 13.26 -0.16 12.38
C GLU A 30 14.18 -0.45 11.18
N LYS A 31 15.31 -1.13 11.44
CA LYS A 31 16.33 -1.50 10.45
C LYS A 31 15.85 -2.53 9.42
N GLN A 32 14.89 -3.38 9.79
CA GLN A 32 14.38 -4.46 8.93
C GLN A 32 12.93 -4.22 8.48
N ARG A 33 12.27 -3.18 9.00
CA ARG A 33 10.86 -2.90 8.76
C ARG A 33 10.54 -2.74 7.26
N ALA A 34 11.39 -2.05 6.49
CA ALA A 34 11.24 -1.96 5.04
C ALA A 34 11.26 -3.32 4.33
N VAL A 35 12.12 -4.23 4.76
CA VAL A 35 12.23 -5.59 4.20
C VAL A 35 10.99 -6.42 4.55
N GLN A 36 10.50 -6.35 5.79
CA GLN A 36 9.32 -7.13 6.19
C GLN A 36 8.02 -6.58 5.59
N ILE A 37 7.83 -5.26 5.55
CA ILE A 37 6.71 -4.64 4.82
C ILE A 37 6.80 -4.97 3.32
N GLY A 38 8.01 -5.00 2.77
CA GLY A 38 8.28 -5.47 1.40
C GLY A 38 7.84 -6.90 1.15
N ARG A 39 8.08 -7.81 2.11
CA ARG A 39 7.59 -9.21 2.04
C ARG A 39 6.07 -9.31 2.10
N ILE A 40 5.39 -8.46 2.87
CA ILE A 40 3.91 -8.41 2.87
C ILE A 40 3.40 -8.05 1.47
N HIS A 41 3.94 -6.97 0.87
CA HIS A 41 3.58 -6.57 -0.49
C HIS A 41 3.97 -7.64 -1.52
N GLY A 42 5.11 -8.29 -1.33
CA GLY A 42 5.55 -9.43 -2.12
C GLY A 42 4.53 -10.57 -2.13
N ALA A 43 4.06 -10.98 -0.95
CA ALA A 43 3.04 -12.01 -0.81
C ALA A 43 1.70 -11.62 -1.48
N MET A 44 1.30 -10.35 -1.36
CA MET A 44 0.15 -9.80 -2.09
C MET A 44 0.34 -9.96 -3.61
N PHE A 45 1.48 -9.54 -4.16
CA PHE A 45 1.75 -9.63 -5.58
C PHE A 45 1.85 -11.09 -6.09
N ILE A 46 2.33 -12.02 -5.27
CA ILE A 46 2.25 -13.46 -5.57
C ILE A 46 0.79 -13.88 -5.75
N GLY A 47 -0.09 -13.47 -4.83
CA GLY A 47 -1.52 -13.74 -4.94
C GLY A 47 -2.15 -13.17 -6.22
N ILE A 48 -1.81 -11.93 -6.58
CA ILE A 48 -2.28 -11.28 -7.82
C ILE A 48 -1.70 -11.97 -9.06
N SER A 49 -0.47 -12.48 -9.00
CA SER A 49 0.16 -13.19 -10.10
C SER A 49 -0.47 -14.57 -10.34
N VAL A 50 -0.67 -15.35 -9.27
CA VAL A 50 -1.18 -16.74 -9.36
C VAL A 50 -2.70 -16.77 -9.60
N GLY A 51 -3.44 -15.79 -9.08
CA GLY A 51 -4.90 -15.76 -9.11
C GLY A 51 -5.54 -15.91 -10.50
N PRO A 52 -5.19 -15.06 -11.49
CA PRO A 52 -5.73 -15.15 -12.85
C PRO A 52 -5.37 -16.46 -13.58
N LEU A 53 -4.16 -16.98 -13.36
CA LEU A 53 -3.73 -18.25 -13.98
C LEU A 53 -4.55 -19.42 -13.42
N LEU A 54 -4.72 -19.46 -12.10
CA LEU A 54 -5.48 -20.51 -11.44
C LEU A 54 -6.97 -20.44 -11.81
N SER A 55 -7.55 -19.23 -11.87
CA SER A 55 -8.95 -19.04 -12.26
C SER A 55 -9.21 -19.35 -13.74
N SER A 56 -8.29 -19.01 -14.63
CA SER A 56 -8.36 -19.35 -16.05
C SER A 56 -8.24 -20.86 -16.25
N TRP A 57 -7.33 -21.53 -15.55
CA TRP A 57 -7.20 -22.98 -15.61
C TRP A 57 -8.46 -23.68 -15.07
N LEU A 58 -9.00 -23.24 -13.93
CA LEU A 58 -10.18 -23.86 -13.35
C LEU A 58 -11.45 -23.66 -14.19
N SER A 59 -11.58 -22.51 -14.86
CA SER A 59 -12.72 -22.23 -15.74
C SER A 59 -12.71 -23.08 -17.02
N THR A 60 -11.52 -23.44 -17.54
CA THR A 60 -11.38 -24.33 -18.71
C THR A 60 -11.64 -25.80 -18.37
N VAL A 61 -11.21 -26.28 -17.20
CA VAL A 61 -11.42 -27.67 -16.77
C VAL A 61 -12.85 -27.94 -16.29
N GLY A 62 -13.51 -26.94 -15.68
CA GLY A 62 -14.80 -27.14 -14.99
C GLY A 62 -16.08 -27.04 -15.84
N GLY A 63 -15.99 -26.72 -17.14
CA GLY A 63 -17.16 -26.53 -18.01
C GLY A 63 -18.19 -25.52 -17.46
N ARG A 64 -19.50 -25.77 -17.64
CA ARG A 64 -20.59 -24.87 -17.17
C ARG A 64 -20.63 -24.66 -15.65
N ARG A 65 -19.98 -25.52 -14.85
CA ARG A 65 -19.84 -25.40 -13.39
C ARG A 65 -18.48 -24.81 -12.96
N GLY A 66 -17.55 -24.59 -13.89
CA GLY A 66 -16.19 -24.12 -13.61
C GLY A 66 -16.16 -22.72 -12.97
N SER A 67 -17.08 -21.84 -13.35
CA SER A 67 -17.21 -20.51 -12.74
C SER A 67 -17.60 -20.57 -11.27
N LEU A 68 -18.52 -21.48 -10.88
CA LEU A 68 -18.92 -21.69 -9.48
C LEU A 68 -17.79 -22.28 -8.64
N LEU A 69 -16.95 -23.15 -9.22
CA LEU A 69 -15.79 -23.74 -8.52
C LEU A 69 -14.78 -22.68 -8.08
N VAL A 70 -14.57 -21.63 -8.87
CA VAL A 70 -13.69 -20.50 -8.50
C VAL A 70 -14.20 -19.83 -7.21
N PHE A 71 -15.51 -19.60 -7.09
CA PHE A 71 -16.09 -18.99 -5.91
C PHE A 71 -15.97 -19.88 -4.67
N TYR A 72 -16.21 -21.19 -4.81
CA TYR A 72 -16.03 -22.13 -3.69
C TYR A 72 -14.57 -22.19 -3.23
N MET A 73 -13.60 -22.23 -4.15
CA MET A 73 -12.18 -22.20 -3.78
C MET A 73 -11.80 -20.90 -3.06
N CYS A 74 -12.27 -19.75 -3.54
CA CYS A 74 -12.06 -18.46 -2.85
C CYS A 74 -12.64 -18.47 -1.43
N LEU A 75 -13.83 -19.03 -1.24
CA LEU A 75 -14.45 -19.16 0.08
C LEU A 75 -13.62 -20.06 1.00
N THR A 76 -13.17 -21.23 0.51
CA THR A 76 -12.33 -22.15 1.27
C THR A 76 -11.01 -21.48 1.67
N MET A 77 -10.32 -20.84 0.74
CA MET A 77 -9.07 -20.11 1.02
C MET A 77 -9.28 -19.00 2.05
N ARG A 78 -10.42 -18.29 1.98
CA ARG A 78 -10.78 -17.27 2.98
C ARG A 78 -11.02 -17.88 4.36
N THR A 79 -11.72 -19.02 4.44
CA THR A 79 -11.93 -19.72 5.72
C THR A 79 -10.62 -20.23 6.33
N ILE A 80 -9.70 -20.75 5.50
CA ILE A 80 -8.36 -21.16 5.94
C ILE A 80 -7.59 -19.94 6.47
N SER A 81 -7.64 -18.79 5.79
CA SER A 81 -6.98 -17.56 6.27
C SER A 81 -7.50 -17.11 7.64
N LEU A 82 -8.82 -17.23 7.90
CA LEU A 82 -9.42 -16.91 9.18
C LEU A 82 -9.04 -17.92 10.27
N ALA A 83 -8.92 -19.20 9.92
CA ALA A 83 -8.42 -20.23 10.83
C ALA A 83 -6.95 -20.00 11.20
N TYR A 84 -6.12 -19.60 10.23
CA TYR A 84 -4.71 -19.27 10.43
C TYR A 84 -4.52 -18.12 11.44
N LEU A 85 -5.39 -17.10 11.43
CA LEU A 85 -5.33 -16.00 12.40
C LEU A 85 -5.46 -16.46 13.86
N ARG A 86 -6.00 -17.65 14.13
CA ARG A 86 -6.05 -18.20 15.51
C ARG A 86 -4.69 -18.68 16.01
N LEU A 87 -3.74 -18.92 15.11
CA LEU A 87 -2.38 -19.35 15.43
C LEU A 87 -1.42 -18.16 15.58
N VAL A 88 -1.80 -16.97 15.11
CA VAL A 88 -0.97 -15.77 15.17
C VAL A 88 -1.01 -15.21 16.60
N PRO A 89 0.14 -15.09 17.30
CA PRO A 89 0.18 -14.53 18.64
C PRO A 89 -0.09 -13.02 18.60
N GLU A 90 -0.68 -12.48 19.68
CA GLU A 90 -0.90 -11.04 19.83
C GLU A 90 0.45 -10.28 19.81
N SER A 91 0.56 -9.22 18.99
CA SER A 91 1.81 -8.45 18.85
C SER A 91 2.10 -7.58 20.08
N LEU A 92 1.06 -7.04 20.72
CA LEU A 92 1.22 -6.26 21.94
C LEU A 92 1.06 -7.16 23.19
N PRO A 93 2.02 -7.13 24.12
CA PRO A 93 1.79 -7.70 25.44
C PRO A 93 0.61 -6.98 26.06
N ARG A 94 -0.44 -7.73 26.42
CA ARG A 94 -1.55 -7.20 27.21
C ARG A 94 -0.96 -6.64 28.49
N GLU A 95 -0.90 -5.33 28.63
CA GLU A 95 -1.23 -4.76 29.93
C GLU A 95 -2.58 -5.38 30.28
N THR A 96 -2.61 -6.15 31.36
CA THR A 96 -3.69 -7.07 31.73
C THR A 96 -4.95 -6.29 32.13
N LEU A 97 -5.51 -5.50 31.22
CA LEU A 97 -6.82 -4.91 31.35
C LEU A 97 -7.80 -6.07 31.26
N SER A 98 -8.32 -6.44 32.43
CA SER A 98 -9.37 -7.44 32.55
C SER A 98 -10.46 -7.16 31.52
N PHE A 99 -11.02 -8.20 30.90
CA PHE A 99 -12.12 -8.04 29.93
C PHE A 99 -13.25 -7.16 30.50
N ARG A 100 -13.45 -7.16 31.84
CA ARG A 100 -14.35 -6.25 32.57
C ARG A 100 -13.92 -4.78 32.57
N GLN A 101 -12.64 -4.45 32.61
CA GLN A 101 -12.15 -3.07 32.45
C GLN A 101 -12.24 -2.61 30.99
N LEU A 102 -11.98 -3.49 30.02
CA LEU A 102 -12.10 -3.15 28.60
C LEU A 102 -13.58 -2.93 28.23
N VAL A 103 -14.45 -3.87 28.59
CA VAL A 103 -15.93 -3.71 28.50
C VAL A 103 -16.40 -2.55 29.37
N GLY A 104 -15.80 -2.34 30.54
CA GLY A 104 -16.06 -1.19 31.40
C GLY A 104 -15.76 0.14 30.72
N THR A 105 -14.62 0.29 30.02
CA THR A 105 -14.27 1.50 29.27
C THR A 105 -15.15 1.69 28.03
N PHE A 106 -15.49 0.60 27.33
CA PHE A 106 -16.42 0.63 26.20
C PHE A 106 -17.87 0.94 26.62
N LEU A 107 -18.32 0.51 27.80
CA LEU A 107 -19.63 0.85 28.38
C LEU A 107 -19.61 2.20 29.11
N ARG A 108 -18.42 2.67 29.50
CA ARG A 108 -18.15 4.00 30.07
C ARG A 108 -17.75 5.00 28.99
N THR A 109 -18.00 4.68 27.72
CA THR A 109 -18.36 5.74 26.77
C THR A 109 -19.53 6.45 27.40
N LYS A 110 -19.36 7.76 27.69
CA LYS A 110 -20.40 8.61 28.26
C LYS A 110 -21.76 8.26 27.63
N PRO A 111 -22.86 8.17 28.41
CA PRO A 111 -24.17 7.97 27.82
C PRO A 111 -24.31 8.95 26.65
N VAL A 112 -24.61 8.41 25.48
CA VAL A 112 -24.79 9.19 24.24
C VAL A 112 -25.82 10.26 24.56
N GLU A 113 -25.35 11.48 24.83
CA GLU A 113 -26.21 12.63 24.97
C GLU A 113 -26.99 12.78 23.66
N ARG A 114 -28.28 13.07 23.83
CA ARG A 114 -29.35 13.05 22.80
C ARG A 114 -28.87 13.53 21.43
N PRO A 115 -29.37 12.94 20.33
CA PRO A 115 -28.91 13.21 18.98
C PRO A 115 -29.28 14.64 18.58
N THR A 116 -28.37 15.58 18.81
CA THR A 116 -28.42 16.92 18.22
C THR A 116 -27.45 16.92 17.04
N THR A 117 -27.77 17.71 16.02
CA THR A 117 -27.08 17.85 14.72
C THR A 117 -25.58 18.23 14.85
N THR A 118 -25.09 18.45 16.07
CA THR A 118 -23.70 18.71 16.44
C THR A 118 -22.81 17.47 16.44
N LEU A 119 -23.35 16.25 16.65
CA LEU A 119 -22.55 15.01 16.70
C LEU A 119 -21.87 14.67 15.36
N LEU A 120 -22.56 14.85 14.23
CA LEU A 120 -21.95 14.68 12.92
C LEU A 120 -20.87 15.73 12.66
N SER A 121 -21.08 16.96 13.12
CA SER A 121 -20.09 18.03 12.98
C SER A 121 -18.83 17.77 13.81
N GLU A 122 -18.97 17.25 15.04
CA GLU A 122 -17.84 16.90 15.91
C GLU A 122 -17.13 15.62 15.43
N HIS A 123 -17.88 14.63 14.94
CA HIS A 123 -17.30 13.42 14.35
C HIS A 123 -16.55 13.74 13.05
N CYS A 124 -17.11 14.59 12.18
CA CYS A 124 -16.43 15.08 10.98
C CYS A 124 -15.19 15.93 11.31
N LYS A 125 -15.23 16.76 12.36
CA LYS A 125 -14.05 17.51 12.83
C LYS A 125 -12.95 16.58 13.32
N ARG A 126 -13.29 15.50 14.04
CA ARG A 126 -12.34 14.45 14.48
C ARG A 126 -11.78 13.60 13.33
N MET A 127 -12.51 13.50 12.21
CA MET A 127 -12.07 12.83 10.98
C MET A 127 -11.31 13.76 10.02
N SER A 128 -11.14 15.04 10.37
CA SER A 128 -10.44 15.97 9.49
C SER A 128 -8.97 15.54 9.32
N PRO A 129 -8.45 15.45 8.08
CA PRO A 129 -7.07 15.00 7.82
C PRO A 129 -6.01 15.82 8.55
N PHE A 130 -6.28 17.12 8.75
CA PHE A 130 -5.38 18.02 9.47
C PHE A 130 -5.24 17.64 10.95
N SER A 131 -6.37 17.39 11.62
CA SER A 131 -6.38 16.95 13.03
C SER A 131 -5.75 15.57 13.23
N TRP A 132 -5.81 14.71 12.21
CA TRP A 132 -5.12 13.42 12.21
C TRP A 132 -3.61 13.61 12.14
N ILE A 133 -3.10 14.48 11.27
CA ILE A 133 -1.66 14.80 11.20
C ILE A 133 -1.18 15.47 12.50
N ASP A 134 -1.96 16.39 13.08
CA ASP A 134 -1.64 17.01 14.38
C ASP A 134 -1.49 15.97 15.49
N ARG A 135 -2.27 14.89 15.42
CA ARG A 135 -2.16 13.78 16.37
C ARG A 135 -0.99 12.86 16.04
N LEU A 136 -0.66 12.62 14.78
CA LEU A 136 0.49 11.77 14.44
C LEU A 136 1.83 12.40 14.84
N VAL A 137 1.98 13.71 14.63
CA VAL A 137 3.22 14.45 14.97
C VAL A 137 2.87 15.72 15.78
N PRO A 138 2.80 15.60 17.11
CA PRO A 138 2.59 16.74 18.01
C PRO A 138 3.60 17.88 17.80
N LEU A 139 3.14 19.13 17.91
CA LEU A 139 3.99 20.33 17.79
C LEU A 139 5.07 20.43 18.88
N ALA A 140 4.91 19.70 19.99
CA ALA A 140 5.84 19.67 21.11
C ALA A 140 7.19 18.98 20.81
N TYR A 141 7.34 18.34 19.64
CA TYR A 141 8.60 17.71 19.24
C TYR A 141 9.65 18.72 18.76
N PRO A 142 10.94 18.55 19.11
CA PRO A 142 12.02 19.27 18.46
C PRO A 142 12.02 18.94 16.95
N ASN A 143 12.20 19.95 16.09
CA ASN A 143 12.08 19.84 14.62
C ASN A 143 10.71 19.39 14.06
N SER A 144 9.61 19.60 14.82
CA SER A 144 8.25 19.17 14.44
C SER A 144 7.82 19.63 13.03
N ILE A 145 8.20 20.82 12.58
CA ILE A 145 7.82 21.34 11.26
C ILE A 145 8.41 20.50 10.10
N SER A 146 9.69 20.15 10.17
CA SER A 146 10.34 19.32 9.16
C SER A 146 9.82 17.89 9.18
N LEU A 147 9.54 17.37 10.38
CA LEU A 147 8.99 16.04 10.60
C LEU A 147 7.56 15.91 10.04
N ARG A 148 6.71 16.91 10.30
CA ARG A 148 5.36 17.02 9.73
C ARG A 148 5.38 17.14 8.21
N SER A 149 6.26 17.98 7.68
CA SER A 149 6.43 18.13 6.23
C SER A 149 6.84 16.80 5.58
N ASN A 150 7.78 16.07 6.18
CA ASN A 150 8.18 14.75 5.69
C ASN A 150 7.03 13.73 5.73
N VAL A 151 6.25 13.68 6.82
CA VAL A 151 5.09 12.77 6.91
C VAL A 151 4.07 13.07 5.81
N ILE A 152 3.73 14.35 5.58
CA ILE A 152 2.80 14.74 4.53
C ILE A 152 3.35 14.38 3.15
N LEU A 153 4.64 14.64 2.89
CA LEU A 153 5.29 14.28 1.63
C LEU A 153 5.29 12.77 1.40
N LEU A 154 5.64 11.98 2.41
CA LEU A 154 5.65 10.51 2.32
C LEU A 154 4.23 9.96 2.11
N LEU A 155 3.21 10.49 2.79
CA LEU A 155 1.82 10.13 2.54
C LEU A 155 1.40 10.46 1.10
N ALA A 156 1.72 11.67 0.62
CA ALA A 156 1.42 12.08 -0.74
C ALA A 156 2.10 11.19 -1.80
N ILE A 157 3.39 10.89 -1.60
CA ILE A 157 4.15 9.97 -2.48
C ILE A 157 3.52 8.58 -2.47
N ASN A 158 3.19 8.03 -1.29
CA ASN A 158 2.55 6.72 -1.20
C ASN A 158 1.23 6.68 -1.99
N ILE A 159 0.39 7.70 -1.82
CA ILE A 159 -0.91 7.81 -2.49
C ILE A 159 -0.79 7.99 -4.00
N VAL A 160 0.18 8.76 -4.47
CA VAL A 160 0.50 8.91 -5.89
C VAL A 160 0.94 7.58 -6.50
N VAL A 161 1.91 6.90 -5.88
CA VAL A 161 2.43 5.60 -6.36
C VAL A 161 1.32 4.55 -6.36
N TYR A 162 0.62 4.42 -5.23
CA TYR A 162 -0.46 3.45 -5.07
C TYR A 162 -1.64 3.71 -6.03
N GLY A 163 -1.99 4.99 -6.21
CA GLY A 163 -3.01 5.43 -7.16
C GLY A 163 -2.63 5.14 -8.61
N GLY A 164 -1.38 5.37 -9.01
CA GLY A 164 -0.89 5.02 -10.34
C GLY A 164 -1.00 3.53 -10.64
N VAL A 165 -0.55 2.69 -9.70
CA VAL A 165 -0.66 1.22 -9.80
C VAL A 165 -2.11 0.79 -9.98
N LEU A 166 -3.03 1.26 -9.14
CA LEU A 166 -4.44 0.83 -9.21
C LEU A 166 -5.20 1.42 -10.38
N GLY A 167 -4.98 2.69 -10.71
CA GLY A 167 -5.61 3.35 -11.85
C GLY A 167 -5.23 2.71 -13.18
N SER A 168 -4.02 2.15 -13.26
CA SER A 168 -3.55 1.47 -14.47
C SER A 168 -4.16 0.08 -14.71
N MET A 169 -4.71 -0.59 -13.69
CA MET A 169 -5.04 -2.03 -13.76
C MET A 169 -5.98 -2.38 -14.92
N ASP A 170 -7.01 -1.54 -15.13
CA ASP A 170 -8.00 -1.77 -16.18
C ASP A 170 -7.44 -1.40 -17.57
N VAL A 171 -6.75 -0.25 -17.66
CA VAL A 171 -6.14 0.22 -18.92
C VAL A 171 -5.04 -0.71 -19.41
N LEU A 172 -4.29 -1.34 -18.50
CA LEU A 172 -3.26 -2.33 -18.84
C LEU A 172 -3.82 -3.61 -19.48
N ILE A 173 -5.12 -3.88 -19.31
CA ILE A 173 -5.83 -4.98 -19.99
C ILE A 173 -6.50 -4.46 -21.27
N LEU A 174 -7.19 -3.31 -21.20
CA LEU A 174 -7.94 -2.77 -22.33
C LEU A 174 -7.04 -2.33 -23.49
N TYR A 175 -5.89 -1.72 -23.20
CA TYR A 175 -4.99 -1.18 -24.22
C TYR A 175 -4.39 -2.28 -25.11
N PRO A 176 -3.78 -3.37 -24.57
CA PRO A 176 -3.30 -4.46 -25.41
C PRO A 176 -4.38 -5.19 -26.22
N GLN A 177 -5.61 -5.27 -25.70
CA GLN A 177 -6.73 -5.85 -26.44
C GLN A 177 -7.04 -5.06 -27.70
N MET A 178 -7.01 -3.73 -27.63
CA MET A 178 -7.29 -2.87 -28.77
C MET A 178 -6.12 -2.79 -29.75
N LEU A 179 -4.90 -2.58 -29.25
CA LEU A 179 -3.74 -2.31 -30.09
C LEU A 179 -3.06 -3.59 -30.61
N TYR A 180 -2.82 -4.55 -29.72
CA TYR A 180 -2.09 -5.79 -30.03
C TYR A 180 -3.01 -6.98 -30.31
N LYS A 181 -4.34 -6.78 -30.21
CA LYS A 181 -5.36 -7.84 -30.35
C LYS A 181 -5.12 -9.02 -29.40
N TRP A 182 -4.61 -8.73 -28.21
CA TRP A 182 -4.38 -9.74 -27.18
C TRP A 182 -5.71 -10.34 -26.71
N GLY A 183 -5.75 -11.67 -26.61
CA GLY A 183 -6.86 -12.39 -26.02
C GLY A 183 -6.79 -12.39 -24.49
N ASN A 184 -7.74 -13.08 -23.86
CA ASN A 184 -7.79 -13.20 -22.41
C ASN A 184 -6.56 -13.92 -21.84
N VAL A 185 -6.02 -14.89 -22.59
CA VAL A 185 -4.87 -15.69 -22.14
C VAL A 185 -3.60 -14.83 -22.11
N GLU A 186 -3.34 -14.05 -23.16
CA GLU A 186 -2.18 -13.18 -23.26
C GLU A 186 -2.22 -12.08 -22.20
N ASN A 187 -3.39 -11.46 -21.99
CA ASN A 187 -3.57 -10.46 -20.93
C ASN A 187 -3.35 -11.05 -19.53
N ASN A 188 -3.89 -12.24 -19.26
CA ASN A 188 -3.69 -12.92 -17.99
C ASN A 188 -2.22 -13.26 -17.77
N LEU A 189 -1.53 -13.76 -18.81
CA LEU A 189 -0.09 -14.06 -18.74
C LEU A 189 0.74 -12.80 -18.49
N PHE A 190 0.45 -11.71 -19.19
CA PHE A 190 1.10 -10.41 -18.99
C PHE A 190 0.92 -9.92 -17.55
N MET A 191 -0.32 -9.88 -17.05
CA MET A 191 -0.62 -9.45 -15.69
C MET A 191 0.09 -10.32 -14.65
N SER A 192 0.09 -11.64 -14.86
CA SER A 192 0.78 -12.56 -13.98
C SER A 192 2.29 -12.37 -13.98
N LEU A 193 2.90 -12.16 -15.15
CA LEU A 193 4.33 -11.94 -15.28
C LEU A 193 4.78 -10.63 -14.62
N VAL A 194 4.09 -9.52 -14.89
CA VAL A 194 4.40 -8.21 -14.27
C VAL A 194 4.25 -8.29 -12.74
N ASN A 195 3.20 -8.96 -12.24
CA ASN A 195 3.04 -9.11 -10.80
C ASN A 195 4.02 -10.12 -10.18
N ALA A 196 4.48 -11.12 -10.92
CA ALA A 196 5.59 -11.99 -10.48
C ALA A 196 6.89 -11.20 -10.34
N PHE A 197 7.18 -10.30 -11.28
CA PHE A 197 8.30 -9.37 -11.15
C PHE A 197 8.13 -8.45 -9.94
N ARG A 198 6.94 -7.87 -9.72
CA ARG A 198 6.66 -7.06 -8.51
C ARG A 198 6.89 -7.84 -7.23
N ALA A 199 6.42 -9.09 -7.18
CA ALA A 199 6.64 -9.97 -6.05
C ALA A 199 8.13 -10.24 -5.80
N ALA A 200 8.88 -10.58 -6.85
CA ALA A 200 10.31 -10.84 -6.76
C ALA A 200 11.07 -9.59 -6.29
N VAL A 201 10.75 -8.43 -6.84
CA VAL A 201 11.40 -7.16 -6.50
C VAL A 201 11.08 -6.74 -5.06
N SER A 202 9.82 -6.75 -4.63
CA SER A 202 9.45 -6.40 -3.24
C SER A 202 9.93 -7.42 -2.20
N THR A 203 10.10 -8.70 -2.55
CA THR A 203 10.54 -9.74 -1.60
C THR A 203 12.06 -9.89 -1.54
N LEU A 204 12.73 -9.86 -2.71
CA LEU A 204 14.14 -10.23 -2.85
C LEU A 204 15.05 -9.02 -3.10
N ALA A 205 14.60 -7.99 -3.82
CA ALA A 205 15.47 -6.85 -4.12
C ALA A 205 15.66 -5.95 -2.89
N LEU A 206 14.62 -5.73 -2.09
CA LEU A 206 14.71 -4.95 -0.84
C LEU A 206 15.81 -5.42 0.12
N PRO A 207 15.92 -6.72 0.50
CA PRO A 207 17.00 -7.17 1.37
C PRO A 207 18.39 -7.04 0.73
N VAL A 208 18.51 -7.23 -0.60
CA VAL A 208 19.78 -7.03 -1.32
C VAL A 208 20.19 -5.57 -1.27
N MET A 209 19.28 -4.65 -1.64
CA MET A 209 19.55 -3.21 -1.63
C MET A 209 19.86 -2.69 -0.23
N VAL A 210 19.12 -3.16 0.79
CA VAL A 210 19.43 -2.79 2.18
C VAL A 210 20.80 -3.34 2.60
N LYS A 211 21.19 -4.54 2.17
CA LYS A 211 22.52 -5.09 2.50
C LYS A 211 23.66 -4.36 1.79
N THR A 212 23.47 -3.95 0.53
CA THR A 212 24.54 -3.30 -0.26
C THR A 212 24.75 -1.83 0.08
N PHE A 213 23.69 -1.10 0.45
CA PHE A 213 23.77 0.35 0.70
C PHE A 213 23.78 0.73 2.17
N ARG A 214 23.68 -0.24 3.08
CA ARG A 214 23.79 0.01 4.51
C ARG A 214 25.26 0.04 4.90
N ASN A 215 25.81 1.24 4.99
CA ASN A 215 27.02 1.46 5.78
C ASN A 215 26.69 1.08 7.24
N ASP A 216 27.51 0.20 7.81
CA ASP A 216 27.48 -0.12 9.24
C ASP A 216 27.90 1.11 10.05
N VAL A 217 27.01 2.09 10.16
CA VAL A 217 27.12 3.10 11.21
C VAL A 217 26.69 2.40 12.48
N HIS A 218 27.70 1.96 13.25
CA HIS A 218 27.58 1.58 14.65
C HIS A 218 26.97 2.75 15.44
N SER A 219 25.63 2.83 15.50
CA SER A 219 24.95 3.61 16.54
C SER A 219 24.95 2.78 17.82
N THR A 220 26.12 2.78 18.46
CA THR A 220 26.37 2.27 19.81
C THR A 220 25.73 3.22 20.82
N THR A 221 24.41 3.19 20.97
CA THR A 221 23.77 3.85 22.12
C THR A 221 22.56 3.04 22.58
N SER A 222 22.82 2.23 23.61
CA SER A 222 21.83 1.50 24.40
C SER A 222 20.98 2.48 25.22
N TYR A 223 20.04 3.18 24.58
CA TYR A 223 18.96 3.87 25.29
C TYR A 223 17.74 2.94 25.41
N PRO A 224 17.01 2.97 26.54
CA PRO A 224 15.78 2.20 26.70
C PRO A 224 14.75 2.58 25.63
N GLU A 225 14.12 1.57 25.04
CA GLU A 225 13.24 1.62 23.86
C GLU A 225 12.08 2.62 23.99
N TYR A 226 11.70 3.00 25.22
CA TYR A 226 10.60 3.91 25.54
C TYR A 226 10.88 5.41 25.27
N THR A 227 12.14 5.83 25.06
CA THR A 227 12.51 7.26 24.92
C THR A 227 13.06 7.66 23.55
N ARG A 228 12.95 6.81 22.52
CA ARG A 228 13.44 7.14 21.18
C ARG A 228 12.62 8.26 20.55
N THR A 229 13.26 9.41 20.35
CA THR A 229 12.77 10.45 19.45
C THR A 229 12.76 9.94 18.01
N PRO A 230 11.75 10.28 17.18
CA PRO A 230 11.68 9.84 15.80
C PRO A 230 12.91 10.27 15.00
N VAL A 231 13.66 9.29 14.49
CA VAL A 231 14.97 9.47 13.82
C VAL A 231 14.82 10.10 12.43
N GLY A 232 13.59 10.22 11.90
CA GLY A 232 13.30 10.83 10.60
C GLY A 232 13.72 9.98 9.40
N ALA A 233 13.75 10.59 8.20
CA ALA A 233 14.03 9.90 6.94
C ALA A 233 15.54 9.69 6.74
N GLN A 234 15.96 8.44 6.54
CA GLN A 234 17.36 8.13 6.26
C GLN A 234 17.72 8.47 4.80
N PRO A 235 19.00 8.79 4.50
CA PRO A 235 19.44 9.02 3.13
C PRO A 235 19.14 7.84 2.19
N LEU A 236 19.24 6.62 2.73
CA LEU A 236 18.93 5.38 2.02
C LEU A 236 17.45 5.29 1.65
N ASP A 237 16.53 5.58 2.57
CA ASP A 237 15.09 5.56 2.29
C ASP A 237 14.74 6.54 1.17
N ARG A 238 15.30 7.75 1.22
CA ARG A 238 15.11 8.76 0.17
C ARG A 238 15.62 8.29 -1.18
N ALA A 239 16.81 7.68 -1.23
CA ALA A 239 17.38 7.16 -2.46
C ALA A 239 16.55 6.01 -3.05
N LEU A 240 16.09 5.08 -2.21
CA LEU A 240 15.24 3.95 -2.60
C LEU A 240 13.88 4.42 -3.13
N ILE A 241 13.20 5.32 -2.42
CA ILE A 241 11.91 5.88 -2.85
C ILE A 241 12.07 6.59 -4.20
N ARG A 242 13.08 7.45 -4.33
CA ARG A 242 13.33 8.22 -5.56
C ARG A 242 13.63 7.32 -6.75
N THR A 243 14.54 6.36 -6.59
CA THR A 243 14.88 5.42 -7.66
C THR A 243 13.69 4.56 -8.06
N ALA A 244 12.90 4.07 -7.10
CA ALA A 244 11.68 3.31 -7.37
C ALA A 244 10.65 4.12 -8.18
N VAL A 245 10.35 5.36 -7.76
CA VAL A 245 9.38 6.22 -8.45
C VAL A 245 9.87 6.61 -9.86
N LEU A 246 11.17 6.85 -10.04
CA LEU A 246 11.74 7.16 -11.36
C LEU A 246 11.72 5.94 -12.31
N LEU A 247 12.02 4.75 -11.80
CA LEU A 247 11.91 3.51 -12.60
C LEU A 247 10.46 3.24 -12.97
N GLU A 248 9.53 3.46 -12.05
CA GLU A 248 8.11 3.31 -12.32
C GLU A 248 7.63 4.32 -13.36
N LEU A 249 7.99 5.60 -13.21
CA LEU A 249 7.75 6.65 -14.20
C LEU A 249 8.25 6.24 -15.59
N ALA A 250 9.49 5.76 -15.69
CA ALA A 250 10.07 5.29 -16.95
C ALA A 250 9.28 4.11 -17.54
N GLY A 251 8.79 3.19 -16.69
CA GLY A 251 7.90 2.10 -17.11
C GLY A 251 6.60 2.60 -17.72
N TYR A 252 5.94 3.59 -17.11
CA TYR A 252 4.69 4.16 -17.63
C TYR A 252 4.88 5.00 -18.90
N VAL A 253 5.96 5.76 -19.01
CA VAL A 253 6.34 6.41 -20.28
C VAL A 253 6.61 5.35 -21.35
N GLY A 254 7.27 4.26 -20.98
CA GLY A 254 7.51 3.11 -21.84
C GLY A 254 6.22 2.47 -22.37
N TYR A 255 5.18 2.33 -21.53
CA TYR A 255 3.88 1.81 -21.97
C TYR A 255 3.24 2.67 -23.08
N ALA A 256 3.40 3.99 -23.03
CA ALA A 256 2.86 4.89 -24.04
C ALA A 256 3.58 4.77 -25.40
N VAL A 257 4.88 4.47 -25.39
CA VAL A 257 5.72 4.44 -26.61
C VAL A 257 5.94 3.01 -27.13
N ALA A 258 5.51 1.99 -26.40
CA ALA A 258 5.74 0.59 -26.75
C ALA A 258 5.15 0.25 -28.14
N PRO A 259 5.96 -0.21 -29.11
CA PRO A 259 5.48 -0.55 -30.44
C PRO A 259 4.93 -1.98 -30.54
N ASN A 260 5.29 -2.85 -29.59
CA ASN A 260 4.89 -4.25 -29.58
C ASN A 260 4.63 -4.75 -28.15
N GLY A 261 3.92 -5.87 -28.06
CA GLY A 261 3.55 -6.46 -26.77
C GLY A 261 4.73 -6.91 -25.90
N ILE A 262 5.88 -7.24 -26.50
CA ILE A 262 7.10 -7.64 -25.76
C ILE A 262 7.69 -6.43 -25.05
N VAL A 263 7.90 -5.31 -25.76
CA VAL A 263 8.38 -4.05 -25.18
C VAL A 263 7.40 -3.56 -24.12
N PHE A 264 6.09 -3.66 -24.37
CA PHE A 264 5.06 -3.36 -23.39
C PHE A 264 5.25 -4.19 -22.11
N THR A 265 5.49 -5.50 -22.23
CA THR A 265 5.76 -6.39 -21.09
C THR A 265 7.04 -6.03 -20.34
N LEU A 266 8.12 -5.68 -21.04
CA LEU A 266 9.37 -5.24 -20.44
C LEU A 266 9.21 -3.92 -19.68
N CYS A 267 8.41 -2.98 -20.21
CA CYS A 267 8.04 -1.75 -19.50
C CYS A 267 7.26 -2.06 -18.22
N GLY A 268 6.42 -3.09 -18.22
CA GLY A 268 5.76 -3.58 -17.01
C GLY A 268 6.70 -4.17 -15.97
N ALA A 269 7.73 -4.89 -16.40
CA ALA A 269 8.79 -5.35 -15.50
C ALA A 269 9.58 -4.16 -14.90
N LEU A 270 9.79 -3.09 -15.66
CA LEU A 270 10.40 -1.85 -15.15
C LEU A 270 9.48 -1.13 -14.15
N ALA A 271 8.18 -1.06 -14.45
CA ALA A 271 7.17 -0.52 -13.53
C ALA A 271 7.01 -1.37 -12.25
N ALA A 272 7.53 -2.61 -12.23
CA ALA A 272 7.48 -3.46 -11.05
C ALA A 272 8.29 -2.92 -9.87
N PHE A 273 9.31 -2.08 -10.14
CA PHE A 273 10.13 -1.45 -9.11
C PHE A 273 9.34 -0.48 -8.21
N GLY A 274 8.17 0.00 -8.64
CA GLY A 274 7.25 0.77 -7.79
C GLY A 274 6.87 0.07 -6.48
N GLY A 275 6.89 -1.27 -6.46
CA GLY A 275 6.65 -2.06 -5.25
C GLY A 275 7.68 -1.82 -4.13
N ILE A 276 8.91 -1.42 -4.47
CA ILE A 276 9.93 -0.99 -3.50
C ILE A 276 9.52 0.35 -2.90
N GLY A 277 9.11 1.30 -3.76
CA GLY A 277 8.71 2.64 -3.37
C GLY A 277 7.60 2.62 -2.32
N LEU A 278 6.58 1.78 -2.50
CA LEU A 278 5.49 1.59 -1.52
C LEU A 278 6.02 1.11 -0.17
N ALA A 279 6.75 -0.01 -0.15
CA ALA A 279 7.24 -0.59 1.09
C ALA A 279 8.23 0.30 1.84
N THR A 280 9.13 0.98 1.12
CA THR A 280 10.08 1.93 1.73
C THR A 280 9.36 3.17 2.25
N THR A 281 8.34 3.68 1.55
CA THR A 281 7.57 4.84 2.01
C THR A 281 6.79 4.51 3.28
N GLU A 282 6.15 3.34 3.36
CA GLU A 282 5.47 2.87 4.57
C GLU A 282 6.45 2.70 5.74
N ALA A 283 7.60 2.07 5.51
CA ALA A 283 8.62 1.93 6.52
C ALA A 283 9.16 3.31 6.98
N ALA A 284 9.40 4.23 6.05
CA ALA A 284 9.86 5.59 6.37
C ALA A 284 8.80 6.35 7.20
N LEU A 285 7.50 6.23 6.88
CA LEU A 285 6.42 6.83 7.66
C LEU A 285 6.45 6.38 9.12
N THR A 286 6.67 5.09 9.38
CA THR A 286 6.76 4.57 10.75
C THR A 286 8.00 5.04 11.53
N LYS A 287 9.04 5.56 10.86
CA LYS A 287 10.23 6.14 11.52
C LYS A 287 9.99 7.57 12.03
N HIS A 288 8.93 8.22 11.54
CA HIS A 288 8.57 9.60 11.89
C HIS A 288 7.53 9.68 13.02
N ILE A 289 7.03 8.53 13.49
CA ILE A 289 5.91 8.46 14.41
C ILE A 289 6.29 7.54 15.56
N ASN A 290 5.84 7.87 16.77
CA ASN A 290 6.09 7.04 17.94
C ASN A 290 5.47 5.64 17.77
N SER A 291 6.11 4.65 18.38
CA SER A 291 5.65 3.25 18.39
C SER A 291 4.17 3.10 18.80
N GLU A 292 3.70 3.89 19.77
CA GLU A 292 2.31 3.87 20.25
C GLU A 292 1.26 4.27 19.20
N ARG A 293 1.65 5.05 18.17
CA ARG A 293 0.73 5.63 17.16
C ARG A 293 0.89 5.02 15.77
N ILE A 294 1.71 3.97 15.63
CA ILE A 294 1.91 3.27 14.35
C ILE A 294 0.61 2.64 13.84
N GLY A 295 -0.21 2.06 14.73
CA GLY A 295 -1.52 1.52 14.37
C GLY A 295 -2.48 2.59 13.81
N GLU A 296 -2.47 3.80 14.39
CA GLU A 296 -3.27 4.93 13.91
C GLU A 296 -2.79 5.45 12.54
N LEU A 297 -1.47 5.49 12.32
CA LEU A 297 -0.87 5.79 11.02
C LEU A 297 -1.31 4.77 9.96
N MET A 298 -1.12 3.47 10.23
CA MET A 298 -1.41 2.41 9.26
C MET A 298 -2.90 2.31 8.94
N GLY A 299 -3.76 2.53 9.93
CA GLY A 299 -5.21 2.62 9.72
C GLY A 299 -5.61 3.80 8.83
N GLY A 300 -5.05 4.99 9.09
CA GLY A 300 -5.32 6.18 8.27
C GLY A 300 -4.74 6.07 6.85
N LEU A 301 -3.54 5.50 6.70
CA LEU A 301 -2.95 5.18 5.40
C LEU A 301 -3.83 4.20 4.62
N GLY A 302 -4.29 3.13 5.26
CA GLY A 302 -5.21 2.15 4.66
C GLY A 302 -6.53 2.77 4.22
N PHE A 303 -7.06 3.75 4.96
CA PHE A 303 -8.23 4.53 4.55
C PHE A 303 -7.96 5.35 3.29
N LEU A 304 -6.85 6.09 3.24
CA LEU A 304 -6.47 6.86 2.05
C LEU A 304 -6.27 5.96 0.83
N GLN A 305 -5.62 4.80 1.01
CA GLN A 305 -5.45 3.79 -0.03
C GLN A 305 -6.79 3.20 -0.49
N ALA A 306 -7.74 2.97 0.42
CA ALA A 306 -9.09 2.52 0.06
C ALA A 306 -9.85 3.56 -0.76
N LEU A 307 -9.68 4.86 -0.46
CA LEU A 307 -10.24 5.94 -1.27
C LEU A 307 -9.64 5.96 -2.68
N MET A 308 -8.32 5.81 -2.79
CA MET A 308 -7.64 5.74 -4.09
C MET A 308 -8.08 4.54 -4.95
N ARG A 309 -8.46 3.42 -4.34
CA ARG A 309 -9.05 2.28 -5.06
C ARG A 309 -10.35 2.61 -5.79
N ILE A 310 -11.09 3.60 -5.31
CA ILE A 310 -12.33 4.06 -5.94
C ILE A 310 -12.00 5.16 -6.95
N VAL A 311 -11.23 6.16 -6.53
CA VAL A 311 -10.98 7.37 -7.32
C VAL A 311 -10.06 7.09 -8.52
N ALA A 312 -8.95 6.36 -8.32
CA ALA A 312 -7.92 6.23 -9.36
C ALA A 312 -8.41 5.48 -10.60
N PRO A 313 -9.04 4.27 -10.50
CA PRO A 313 -9.57 3.59 -11.68
C PRO A 313 -10.65 4.43 -12.37
N THR A 314 -11.52 5.09 -11.60
CA THR A 314 -12.60 5.92 -12.17
C THR A 314 -12.04 7.06 -13.02
N VAL A 315 -11.07 7.82 -12.50
CA VAL A 315 -10.46 8.93 -13.24
C VAL A 315 -9.69 8.44 -14.46
N VAL A 316 -8.85 7.42 -14.30
CA VAL A 316 -8.03 6.89 -15.40
C VAL A 316 -8.91 6.26 -16.48
N ASN A 317 -9.94 5.49 -16.12
CA ASN A 317 -10.85 4.89 -17.08
C ASN A 317 -11.67 5.94 -17.82
N LEU A 318 -12.08 7.03 -17.17
CA LEU A 318 -12.77 8.13 -17.84
C LEU A 318 -11.86 8.82 -18.86
N VAL A 319 -10.60 9.09 -18.48
CA VAL A 319 -9.60 9.65 -19.40
C VAL A 319 -9.34 8.68 -20.56
N TYR A 320 -9.20 7.39 -20.29
CA TYR A 320 -9.01 6.38 -21.34
C TYR A 320 -10.20 6.32 -22.28
N ALA A 321 -11.44 6.24 -21.76
CA ALA A 321 -12.65 6.22 -22.56
C ALA A 321 -12.79 7.45 -23.47
N ALA A 322 -12.40 8.63 -22.99
CA ALA A 322 -12.44 9.87 -23.78
C ALA A 322 -11.32 9.96 -24.83
N THR A 323 -10.22 9.22 -24.66
CA THR A 323 -9.01 9.36 -25.50
C THR A 323 -8.75 8.17 -26.41
N VAL A 324 -9.43 7.05 -26.19
CA VAL A 324 -9.17 5.78 -26.89
C VAL A 324 -9.30 5.87 -28.40
N GLU A 325 -10.19 6.73 -28.92
CA GLU A 325 -10.41 6.91 -30.36
C GLU A 325 -9.32 7.76 -31.03
N VAL A 326 -8.71 8.70 -30.30
CA VAL A 326 -7.74 9.67 -30.85
C VAL A 326 -6.30 9.26 -30.53
N MET A 327 -6.00 9.07 -29.24
CA MET A 327 -4.67 8.72 -28.76
C MET A 327 -4.78 7.96 -27.42
N PRO A 328 -4.91 6.62 -27.45
CA PRO A 328 -5.09 5.80 -26.24
C PRO A 328 -3.89 5.86 -25.28
N GLN A 329 -2.74 6.34 -25.76
CA GLN A 329 -1.51 6.53 -24.99
C GLN A 329 -1.63 7.64 -23.92
N ILE A 330 -2.61 8.54 -24.04
CA ILE A 330 -2.81 9.66 -23.10
C ILE A 330 -3.05 9.16 -21.67
N ALA A 331 -3.74 8.03 -21.49
CA ALA A 331 -3.99 7.48 -20.16
C ALA A 331 -2.67 7.14 -19.43
N PHE A 332 -1.71 6.51 -20.13
CA PHE A 332 -0.40 6.20 -19.57
C PHE A 332 0.45 7.45 -19.32
N LEU A 333 0.38 8.44 -20.22
CA LEU A 333 1.06 9.73 -20.03
C LEU A 333 0.48 10.51 -18.84
N GLY A 334 -0.83 10.44 -18.61
CA GLY A 334 -1.48 11.03 -17.44
C GLY A 334 -0.98 10.43 -16.13
N ILE A 335 -0.86 9.10 -16.07
CA ILE A 335 -0.26 8.41 -14.91
C ILE A 335 1.22 8.75 -14.78
N ALA A 336 1.97 8.80 -15.89
CA ALA A 336 3.37 9.21 -15.87
C ALA A 336 3.53 10.65 -15.35
N MET A 337 2.67 11.59 -15.74
CA MET A 337 2.70 12.95 -15.18
C MET A 337 2.44 12.96 -13.66
N LEU A 338 1.48 12.16 -13.19
CA LEU A 338 1.19 12.02 -11.76
C LEU A 338 2.39 11.43 -11.00
N LEU A 339 3.02 10.39 -11.54
CA LEU A 339 4.23 9.80 -10.96
C LEU A 339 5.43 10.75 -11.03
N GLY A 340 5.55 11.54 -12.09
CA GLY A 340 6.55 12.60 -12.23
C GLY A 340 6.38 13.67 -11.16
N PHE A 341 5.14 14.07 -10.86
CA PHE A 341 4.84 14.91 -9.70
C PHE A 341 5.25 14.23 -8.39
N GLY A 342 4.96 12.95 -8.21
CA GLY A 342 5.46 12.15 -7.08
C GLY A 342 6.99 12.16 -6.97
N ALA A 343 7.70 12.04 -8.10
CA ALA A 343 9.16 12.11 -8.15
C ALA A 343 9.68 13.50 -7.75
N LEU A 344 9.01 14.58 -8.16
CA LEU A 344 9.32 15.94 -7.72
C LEU A 344 9.10 16.12 -6.21
N LEU A 345 8.04 15.53 -5.64
CA LEU A 345 7.82 15.55 -4.19
C LEU A 345 8.97 14.91 -3.41
N THR A 346 9.62 13.87 -3.96
CA THR A 346 10.79 13.25 -3.31
C THR A 346 11.97 14.20 -3.13
N LEU A 347 12.07 15.27 -3.93
CA LEU A 347 13.13 16.28 -3.84
C LEU A 347 13.04 17.08 -2.55
N PHE A 348 11.82 17.29 -2.06
CA PHE A 348 11.54 18.09 -0.88
C PHE A 348 11.68 17.30 0.43
N LEU A 349 11.95 15.99 0.36
CA LEU A 349 12.19 15.16 1.55
C LEU A 349 13.48 15.59 2.24
N LYS A 350 13.32 16.13 3.46
CA LYS A 350 14.43 16.51 4.33
C LYS A 350 14.97 15.27 5.03
N VAL A 351 16.25 15.01 4.83
CA VAL A 351 16.94 13.93 5.57
C VAL A 351 17.36 14.49 6.93
N SER A 352 17.03 13.78 7.99
CA SER A 352 17.58 14.03 9.31
C SER A 352 19.03 13.55 9.31
N VAL A 353 19.96 14.49 9.50
CA VAL A 353 21.39 14.21 9.71
C VAL A 353 21.63 13.94 11.18
#